data_AF-A0A444GLY6-F1
#
_entry.id   AF-A0A444GLY6-F1
#
_cell.length_a   1.000
_cell.length_b   1.000
_cell.length_c   1.000
_cell.angle_alpha   90.00
_cell.angle_beta   90.00
_cell.angle_gamma   90.00
#
_symmetry.space_group_name_H-M   'P 1'
#
loop_
_entity.id
_entity.type
_entity.pdbx_description
1 polymer ?
#
loop_
_entity_poly.entity_id
_entity_poly.type
_entity_poly.pdbx_seq_one_letter_code
_entity_poly.pdbx_strand_id
1 'polypeptide(L)'
;MSEFVVLGNTISVASIRSYLFAKKIDKGDSLVINPMDYENILDEIRNSDEPLDIPLNILGVLLIKDTTGNVPLGKVQIIENEKL
;
A
#
# COMPACT_ATOMS: atom_id res chain seq x y z
N MET A 1 10.30 -16.56 0.35
CA MET A 1 11.09 -15.35 0.07
C MET A 1 10.10 -14.22 -0.04
N SER A 2 10.27 -13.13 0.70
CA SER A 2 9.38 -11.98 0.59
C SER A 2 9.64 -11.28 -0.75
N GLU A 3 8.64 -11.25 -1.63
CA GLU A 3 8.74 -10.45 -2.85
C GLU A 3 8.43 -8.99 -2.53
N PHE A 4 9.36 -8.12 -2.94
CA PHE A 4 9.19 -6.67 -2.81
C PHE A 4 8.92 -6.07 -4.18
N VAL A 5 7.90 -5.23 -4.25
CA VAL A 5 7.52 -4.55 -5.49
C VAL A 5 7.85 -3.07 -5.36
N VAL A 6 8.52 -2.54 -6.38
CA VAL A 6 8.84 -1.12 -6.47
C VAL A 6 7.62 -0.38 -6.98
N LEU A 7 7.08 0.53 -6.16
CA LEU A 7 5.96 1.41 -6.57
C LEU A 7 6.42 2.81 -6.97
N GLY A 8 7.70 3.12 -6.79
CA GLY A 8 8.31 4.39 -7.13
C GLY A 8 9.44 4.77 -6.17
N ASN A 9 9.93 6.01 -6.29
CA ASN A 9 10.93 6.56 -5.36
C ASN A 9 10.32 6.89 -3.98
N THR A 10 9.04 7.28 -3.97
CA THR A 10 8.21 7.54 -2.79
C THR A 10 6.82 6.96 -3.06
N ILE A 11 6.21 6.37 -2.04
CA ILE A 11 4.87 5.78 -2.18
C ILE A 11 3.83 6.85 -1.91
N SER A 12 2.85 6.96 -2.81
CA SER A 12 1.67 7.81 -2.68
C SER A 12 0.39 7.00 -2.84
N VAL A 13 -0.73 7.58 -2.43
CA VAL A 13 -2.05 6.96 -2.59
C VAL A 13 -2.33 6.66 -4.07
N ALA A 14 -1.97 7.57 -4.97
CA ALA A 14 -2.16 7.40 -6.41
C ALA A 14 -1.33 6.22 -6.97
N SER A 15 -0.09 6.05 -6.50
CA SER A 15 0.79 4.94 -6.88
C SER A 15 0.23 3.60 -6.44
N ILE A 16 -0.24 3.51 -5.18
CA ILE A 16 -0.89 2.31 -4.65
C ILE A 16 -2.14 1.97 -5.45
N ARG A 17 -3.00 2.95 -5.70
CA ARG A 17 -4.24 2.75 -6.47
C ARG A 17 -3.93 2.22 -7.87
N SER A 18 -3.01 2.87 -8.57
CA SER A 18 -2.61 2.46 -9.93
C SER A 18 -2.07 1.03 -9.95
N TYR A 19 -1.29 0.68 -8.93
CA TYR A 19 -0.76 -0.66 -8.76
C TYR A 19 -1.84 -1.72 -8.53
N LEU A 20 -2.78 -1.45 -7.63
CA LEU A 20 -3.91 -2.33 -7.33
C LEU A 20 -4.76 -2.60 -8.57
N PHE A 21 -5.03 -1.56 -9.37
CA PHE A 21 -5.75 -1.71 -10.65
C PHE A 21 -4.96 -2.52 -11.68
N ALA A 22 -3.64 -2.31 -11.78
CA ALA A 22 -2.81 -2.99 -12.76
C ALA A 22 -2.60 -4.48 -12.45
N LYS A 23 -2.46 -4.84 -11.16
CA LYS A 23 -2.09 -6.20 -10.74
C LYS A 23 -3.26 -7.12 -10.40
N LYS A 24 -4.51 -6.63 -10.39
CA LYS A 24 -5.70 -7.39 -9.93
C LYS A 24 -5.45 -8.04 -8.56
N ILE A 25 -4.92 -7.25 -7.62
CA ILE A 25 -4.74 -7.73 -6.24
C ILE A 25 -6.12 -8.11 -5.67
N ASP A 26 -6.19 -9.27 -5.02
CA ASP A 26 -7.45 -9.80 -4.55
C ASP A 26 -7.92 -9.08 -3.29
N LYS A 27 -9.24 -9.02 -3.11
CA LYS A 27 -9.81 -8.50 -1.87
C LYS A 27 -9.39 -9.40 -0.70
N GLY A 28 -8.62 -8.84 0.22
CA GLY A 28 -8.11 -9.50 1.42
C GLY A 28 -6.59 -9.36 1.56
N ASP A 29 -5.87 -9.12 0.46
CA ASP A 29 -4.41 -9.06 0.47
C ASP A 29 -3.90 -7.87 1.30
N SER A 30 -2.75 -8.06 1.92
CA SER A 30 -2.11 -7.02 2.72
C SER A 30 -0.90 -6.44 2.00
N LEU A 31 -0.79 -5.12 2.00
CA LEU A 31 0.36 -4.38 1.52
C LEU A 31 1.14 -3.88 2.74
N VAL A 32 2.30 -4.48 2.98
CA VAL A 32 3.21 -4.02 4.01
C VAL A 32 4.10 -2.93 3.43
N ILE A 33 4.14 -1.79 4.10
CA ILE A 33 4.82 -0.57 3.64
C ILE A 33 5.80 -0.08 4.68
N ASN A 34 6.90 0.53 4.21
CA ASN A 34 7.88 1.16 5.09
C ASN A 34 7.20 2.21 6.02
N PRO A 35 7.63 2.37 7.28
CA PRO A 35 7.07 3.36 8.21
C PRO A 35 7.00 4.78 7.68
N MET A 36 8.02 5.24 6.96
CA MET A 36 8.06 6.61 6.44
C MET A 36 7.04 6.81 5.32
N ASP A 37 6.95 5.83 4.41
CA ASP A 37 5.95 5.83 3.35
C ASP A 37 4.53 5.74 3.93
N TYR A 38 4.32 4.94 4.99
CA TYR A 38 3.03 4.81 5.67
C TYR A 38 2.55 6.14 6.26
N GLU A 39 3.42 6.87 6.97
CA GLU A 39 3.06 8.20 7.50
C GLU A 39 2.81 9.21 6.37
N ASN A 40 3.63 9.20 5.31
CA ASN A 40 3.42 10.06 4.15
C ASN A 40 2.03 9.84 3.51
N ILE A 41 1.61 8.57 3.37
CA ILE A 41 0.29 8.22 2.86
C ILE A 41 -0.81 8.71 3.80
N LEU A 42 -0.65 8.55 5.11
CA LEU A 42 -1.62 9.06 6.09
C LEU A 42 -1.76 10.59 6.01
N ASP A 43 -0.64 11.29 5.85
CA ASP A 43 -0.64 12.73 5.72
C ASP A 43 -1.24 13.17 4.38
N GLU A 44 -0.95 12.48 3.28
CA GLU A 44 -1.59 12.69 1.97
C GLU A 44 -3.10 12.50 2.09
N ILE A 45 -3.55 11.47 2.81
CA ILE A 45 -4.97 11.20 3.03
C ILE A 45 -5.65 12.30 3.85
N ARG A 46 -5.00 12.78 4.90
CA ARG A 46 -5.54 13.84 5.78
C ARG A 46 -5.60 15.20 5.10
N ASN A 47 -4.63 15.48 4.23
CA ASN A 47 -4.51 16.77 3.54
C ASN A 47 -5.08 16.75 2.11
N SER A 48 -5.70 15.64 1.69
CA SER A 48 -6.36 15.54 0.40
C SER A 48 -7.65 16.35 0.38
N ASP A 49 -7.66 17.48 -0.33
CA ASP A 49 -8.87 18.24 -0.67
C ASP A 49 -9.74 17.52 -1.72
N GLU A 50 -9.17 16.55 -2.44
CA GLU A 50 -9.96 15.63 -3.24
C GLU A 50 -10.65 14.63 -2.30
N PRO A 51 -11.97 14.38 -2.47
CA PRO A 51 -12.53 13.18 -1.89
C PRO A 51 -11.68 12.04 -2.43
N LEU A 52 -11.00 11.33 -1.54
CA LEU A 52 -10.42 10.04 -1.86
C LEU A 52 -11.61 9.16 -2.24
N ASP A 53 -12.00 9.21 -3.53
CA ASP A 53 -13.18 8.54 -4.08
C ASP A 53 -13.15 7.03 -3.80
N ILE A 54 -11.97 6.54 -3.40
CA ILE A 54 -11.79 5.20 -2.90
C ILE A 54 -10.92 5.27 -1.63
N PRO A 55 -11.51 5.13 -0.44
CA PRO A 55 -10.76 4.76 0.74
C PRO A 55 -9.92 3.52 0.40
N LEU A 56 -8.63 3.49 0.73
CA LEU A 56 -7.78 2.33 0.47
C LEU A 56 -8.38 1.03 1.05
N ASN A 57 -9.13 1.15 2.15
CA ASN A 57 -9.94 0.07 2.72
C ASN A 57 -11.09 -0.43 1.81
N ILE A 58 -11.65 0.41 0.91
CA ILE A 58 -12.68 0.02 -0.07
C ILE A 58 -12.08 -0.70 -1.29
N LEU A 59 -10.79 -0.49 -1.58
CA LEU A 59 -10.06 -1.30 -2.59
C LEU A 59 -9.85 -2.75 -2.12
N GLY A 60 -10.24 -3.08 -0.88
CA GLY A 60 -10.25 -4.44 -0.36
C GLY A 60 -8.88 -4.95 0.05
N VAL A 61 -7.87 -4.09 0.17
CA VAL A 61 -6.54 -4.44 0.64
C VAL A 61 -6.24 -3.78 1.97
N LEU A 62 -5.47 -4.47 2.82
CA LEU A 62 -5.08 -3.97 4.13
C LEU A 62 -3.69 -3.32 4.04
N LEU A 63 -3.60 -2.03 4.34
CA LEU A 63 -2.30 -1.36 4.48
C LEU A 63 -1.72 -1.66 5.87
N ILE A 64 -0.53 -2.23 5.92
CA ILE A 64 0.16 -2.58 7.16
C ILE A 64 1.48 -1.80 7.23
N LYS A 65 1.68 -1.09 8.33
CA LYS A 65 2.97 -0.47 8.65
C LYS A 65 3.99 -1.54 8.98
N ASP A 66 5.12 -1.55 8.29
CA ASP A 66 6.23 -2.45 8.59
C ASP A 66 6.87 -2.09 9.94
N THR A 67 6.66 -2.92 10.95
CA THR A 67 7.31 -2.78 12.27
C THR A 67 8.65 -3.50 12.35
N THR A 68 8.99 -4.31 11.34
CA THR A 68 10.18 -5.17 11.31
C THR A 68 11.38 -4.52 10.63
N GLY A 69 11.15 -3.45 9.85
CA GLY A 69 12.20 -2.73 9.12
C GLY A 69 12.73 -3.48 7.89
N ASN A 70 12.00 -4.48 7.42
CA ASN A 70 12.36 -5.31 6.28
C ASN A 70 11.95 -4.71 4.94
N VAL A 71 10.95 -3.82 4.92
CA VAL A 71 10.45 -3.17 3.70
C VAL A 71 11.24 -1.89 3.43
N PRO A 72 12.02 -1.83 2.33
CA PRO A 72 12.75 -0.62 1.98
C PRO A 72 11.80 0.52 1.57
N LEU A 73 12.26 1.76 1.72
CA LEU A 73 11.60 2.95 1.17
C LEU A 73 11.26 2.77 -0.33
N GLY A 74 10.07 3.22 -0.73
CA GLY A 74 9.60 3.14 -2.12
C GLY A 74 9.16 1.74 -2.57
N LYS A 75 9.23 0.75 -1.67
CA LYS A 75 8.81 -0.63 -1.93
C LYS A 75 7.65 -1.05 -1.06
N VAL A 76 6.90 -2.02 -1.56
CA VAL A 76 5.86 -2.71 -0.81
C VAL A 76 6.15 -4.20 -0.80
N GLN A 77 5.79 -4.85 0.29
CA GLN A 77 5.70 -6.31 0.35
C GLN A 77 4.23 -6.68 0.29
N ILE A 78 3.87 -7.58 -0.63
CA ILE A 78 2.53 -8.14 -0.68
C ILE A 78 2.51 -9.39 0.21
N ILE A 79 1.53 -9.47 1.07
CA ILE A 79 1.14 -10.69 1.76
C ILE A 79 -0.20 -11.08 1.17
N GLU A 80 -0.18 -12.07 0.28
CA GLU A 80 -1.39 -12.66 -0.25
C GLU A 80 -2.18 -13.24 0.92
N ASN A 81 -3.47 -12.92 0.97
CA ASN A 81 -4.36 -13.57 1.89
C ASN A 81 -4.64 -14.95 1.30
N GLU A 82 -3.85 -15.95 1.68
CA GLU A 82 -4.12 -17.35 1.38
C GLU A 82 -5.52 -17.66 1.93
N LYS A 83 -6.53 -17.59 1.06
CA LYS A 83 -7.83 -18.18 1.32
C LYS A 83 -7.57 -19.68 1.54
N LEU A 84 -7.54 -20.08 2.81
CA LEU A 84 -7.81 -21.45 3.23
C LEU A 84 -9.14 -21.92 2.61
#